data_AF-A0A9W7X8U8-F1
#
_entry.id   AF-A0A9W7X8U8-F1
#
_cell.length_a   1.000
_cell.length_b   1.000
_cell.length_c   1.000
_cell.angle_alpha   90.00
_cell.angle_beta   90.00
_cell.angle_gamma   90.00
#
_symmetry.space_group_name_H-M   'P 1'
#
loop_
_entity.id
_entity.type
_entity.pdbx_description
1 polymer ?
#
loop_
_entity_poly.entity_id
_entity_poly.type
_entity_poly.pdbx_seq_one_letter_code
_entity_poly.pdbx_strand_id
1 'polypeptide(L)'
;MNQFVPSQQSALTMDSAESTAATVAAAALAPNGAAAAVDDDDDDAVPEVAACISSMVDRGGSVESHRLFLARRTALEMLRDRGYDVPEAELARTLPEFRAWWADRPELERLAFSTTLASDPSKKVKVVFCPPEPVKIALIREIYSGVKDEDLSRLVLILQSRIMSKAREAIKEIFKFKVDIFQITELLVNITKHVLKPKHEVLTTEEKAKLLKEYNVVDSQLPRMLENDAVARYYGLDKGTVVKVTYDSELTGDHVTYRCIC
;
A
#
# COMPACT_ATOMS: atom_id res chain seq x y z
N MET A 1 -33.76 56.99 -8.50
CA MET A 1 -35.15 57.17 -8.97
C MET A 1 -35.71 55.81 -9.36
N ASN A 2 -36.92 55.50 -8.85
CA ASN A 2 -37.80 54.32 -9.03
C ASN A 2 -37.30 53.01 -8.40
N GLN A 3 -37.75 52.61 -7.20
CA GLN A 3 -39.08 52.12 -6.78
C GLN A 3 -39.57 50.90 -7.59
N PHE A 4 -39.61 49.70 -6.98
CA PHE A 4 -40.84 49.01 -6.59
C PHE A 4 -40.54 47.68 -5.85
N VAL A 5 -41.15 47.53 -4.67
CA VAL A 5 -41.38 46.28 -3.93
C VAL A 5 -42.90 46.06 -3.93
N PRO A 6 -43.40 44.82 -3.98
CA PRO A 6 -44.14 44.24 -2.83
C PRO A 6 -43.71 42.77 -2.59
N SER A 7 -43.54 42.22 -1.38
CA SER A 7 -44.34 42.12 -0.15
C SER A 7 -45.46 41.04 -0.19
N GLN A 8 -45.19 39.93 0.53
CA GLN A 8 -46.11 39.05 1.29
C GLN A 8 -47.08 38.13 0.46
N GLN A 9 -47.56 36.96 0.90
CA GLN A 9 -47.80 36.38 2.23
C GLN A 9 -48.10 34.86 2.15
N SER A 10 -48.06 34.21 3.31
CA SER A 10 -48.26 32.79 3.69
C SER A 10 -49.63 32.16 3.40
N ALA A 11 -49.72 30.81 3.37
CA ALA A 11 -50.78 30.02 4.05
C ALA A 11 -50.59 28.50 3.91
N LEU A 12 -50.94 27.79 4.99
CA LEU A 12 -51.02 26.34 5.21
C LEU A 12 -52.15 25.66 4.42
N THR A 13 -52.04 24.33 4.22
CA THR A 13 -53.12 23.36 4.52
C THR A 13 -52.56 21.95 4.75
N MET A 14 -52.92 21.37 5.91
CA MET A 14 -53.01 19.93 6.20
C MET A 14 -54.43 19.47 5.92
N ASP A 15 -54.63 18.24 5.43
CA ASP A 15 -55.68 17.26 5.84
C ASP A 15 -55.44 15.95 5.06
N SER A 16 -55.14 14.82 5.71
CA SER A 16 -56.06 13.81 6.32
C SER A 16 -56.50 12.73 5.32
N ALA A 17 -56.06 11.48 5.55
CA ALA A 17 -56.86 10.34 6.08
C ALA A 17 -57.68 9.67 4.95
N GLU A 18 -57.93 8.37 4.83
CA GLU A 18 -58.05 7.18 5.68
C GLU A 18 -58.25 6.04 4.63
N SER A 19 -58.06 4.72 4.80
CA SER A 19 -58.77 3.82 5.72
C SER A 19 -58.52 2.36 5.27
N THR A 20 -58.34 1.46 6.26
CA THR A 20 -58.94 0.10 6.44
C THR A 20 -58.97 -0.96 5.32
N ALA A 21 -59.02 -2.27 5.55
CA ALA A 21 -58.77 -3.19 6.68
C ALA A 21 -59.01 -4.64 6.17
N ALA A 22 -58.62 -5.60 7.01
CA ALA A 22 -59.20 -6.92 7.25
C ALA A 22 -58.59 -8.16 6.55
N THR A 23 -57.90 -9.06 7.29
CA THR A 23 -58.36 -10.27 8.06
C THR A 23 -58.52 -11.49 7.11
N VAL A 24 -58.03 -12.72 7.33
CA VAL A 24 -58.46 -13.75 8.32
C VAL A 24 -57.59 -15.04 8.16
N ALA A 25 -57.12 -15.61 9.30
CA ALA A 25 -57.03 -17.03 9.77
C ALA A 25 -56.55 -18.18 8.84
N ALA A 26 -56.08 -19.37 9.26
CA ALA A 26 -55.68 -20.04 10.51
C ALA A 26 -55.23 -21.50 10.13
N ALA A 27 -54.70 -22.22 11.13
CA ALA A 27 -54.52 -23.69 11.25
C ALA A 27 -53.18 -24.30 10.80
N ALA A 28 -52.62 -25.36 11.38
CA ALA A 28 -52.51 -25.95 12.74
C ALA A 28 -52.01 -27.39 12.55
N LEU A 29 -50.99 -27.78 13.34
CA LEU A 29 -50.59 -29.13 13.81
C LEU A 29 -50.38 -30.34 12.86
N ALA A 30 -49.26 -31.03 13.12
CA ALA A 30 -48.82 -32.37 12.68
C ALA A 30 -49.64 -33.53 13.36
N PRO A 31 -49.42 -34.87 13.15
CA PRO A 31 -48.12 -35.57 13.22
C PRO A 31 -47.90 -36.88 12.39
N ASN A 32 -46.63 -37.32 12.39
CA ASN A 32 -46.04 -38.68 12.36
C ASN A 32 -46.40 -39.75 11.30
N GLY A 33 -45.33 -40.32 10.71
CA GLY A 33 -45.30 -41.67 10.14
C GLY A 33 -43.88 -42.06 9.72
N ALA A 34 -43.23 -42.90 10.52
CA ALA A 34 -41.89 -43.44 10.27
C ALA A 34 -41.91 -44.60 9.27
N ALA A 35 -40.90 -44.68 8.39
CA ALA A 35 -40.51 -45.92 7.71
C ALA A 35 -39.02 -45.87 7.29
N ALA A 36 -38.26 -46.74 7.95
CA ALA A 36 -37.08 -47.51 7.56
C ALA A 36 -36.04 -46.98 6.53
N ALA A 37 -34.80 -47.06 7.02
CA ALA A 37 -33.49 -47.05 6.38
C ALA A 37 -33.38 -47.66 4.97
N VAL A 38 -32.62 -46.95 4.13
CA VAL A 38 -31.65 -47.55 3.19
C VAL A 38 -30.36 -46.77 3.39
N ASP A 39 -29.32 -47.50 3.82
CA ASP A 39 -27.94 -47.05 3.88
C ASP A 39 -27.45 -46.80 2.44
N ASP A 40 -27.04 -45.56 2.15
CA ASP A 40 -26.13 -45.27 1.05
C ASP A 40 -24.97 -44.46 1.65
N ASP A 41 -23.81 -45.10 1.64
CA ASP A 41 -22.50 -44.56 1.99
C ASP A 41 -22.18 -43.32 1.14
N ASP A 42 -22.08 -42.16 1.79
CA ASP A 42 -21.30 -41.02 1.31
C ASP A 42 -20.74 -40.29 2.55
N ASP A 43 -19.72 -40.92 3.14
CA ASP A 43 -18.84 -40.29 4.13
C ASP A 43 -17.91 -39.30 3.40
N ASP A 44 -18.48 -38.24 2.84
CA ASP A 44 -17.74 -37.07 2.38
C ASP A 44 -17.57 -36.14 3.59
N ALA A 45 -16.80 -36.63 4.57
CA ALA A 45 -16.24 -35.83 5.63
C ALA A 45 -15.34 -34.77 4.97
N VAL A 46 -15.93 -33.62 4.62
CA VAL A 46 -15.19 -32.43 4.21
C VAL A 46 -14.16 -32.18 5.31
N PRO A 47 -12.85 -32.33 5.02
CA PRO A 47 -11.83 -32.17 6.03
C PRO A 47 -12.00 -30.79 6.63
N GLU A 48 -12.06 -30.73 7.95
CA GLU A 48 -12.07 -29.52 8.76
C GLU A 48 -11.01 -28.56 8.19
N VAL A 49 -11.47 -27.62 7.36
CA VAL A 49 -10.60 -26.71 6.61
C VAL A 49 -9.99 -25.75 7.61
N ALA A 50 -8.82 -26.17 8.11
CA ALA A 50 -7.73 -25.38 8.62
C ALA A 50 -8.17 -24.22 9.54
N ALA A 51 -8.18 -24.49 10.85
CA ALA A 51 -8.04 -23.47 11.88
C ALA A 51 -6.90 -22.46 11.57
N CYS A 52 -5.89 -22.88 10.79
CA CYS A 52 -4.75 -22.06 10.36
C CYS A 52 -5.06 -21.01 9.29
N ILE A 53 -6.05 -21.22 8.40
CA ILE A 53 -6.41 -20.19 7.40
C ILE A 53 -7.44 -19.23 8.00
N SER A 54 -8.35 -19.78 8.81
CA SER A 54 -9.35 -19.02 9.57
C SER A 54 -8.76 -17.90 10.46
N SER A 55 -7.59 -18.13 11.06
CA SER A 55 -6.89 -17.14 11.90
C SER A 55 -6.18 -16.04 11.08
N MET A 56 -5.90 -16.29 9.79
CA MET A 56 -5.38 -15.30 8.85
C MET A 56 -6.48 -14.50 8.15
N VAL A 57 -7.73 -14.99 8.20
CA VAL A 57 -8.89 -14.28 7.67
C VAL A 57 -9.38 -13.30 8.72
N ASP A 58 -9.24 -12.00 8.41
CA ASP A 58 -9.86 -10.92 9.15
C ASP A 58 -11.39 -11.09 9.16
N ARG A 59 -11.95 -11.60 10.26
CA ARG A 59 -13.39 -11.83 10.38
C ARG A 59 -14.21 -10.57 10.72
N GLY A 60 -13.58 -9.41 10.94
CA GLY A 60 -14.27 -8.27 11.57
C GLY A 60 -13.91 -6.86 11.09
N GLY A 61 -13.15 -6.68 9.99
CA GLY A 61 -12.77 -5.34 9.54
C GLY A 61 -12.82 -5.13 8.03
N SER A 62 -12.85 -3.87 7.60
CA SER A 62 -12.87 -3.49 6.18
C SER A 62 -11.59 -3.98 5.49
N VAL A 63 -11.74 -4.64 4.34
CA VAL A 63 -10.63 -5.10 3.48
C VAL A 63 -9.69 -3.95 3.13
N GLU A 64 -10.23 -2.74 2.97
CA GLU A 64 -9.44 -1.56 2.64
C GLU A 64 -8.51 -1.14 3.78
N SER A 65 -8.99 -1.19 5.02
CA SER A 65 -8.14 -0.91 6.20
C SER A 65 -6.96 -1.87 6.31
N HIS A 66 -7.17 -3.14 5.94
CA HIS A 66 -6.11 -4.14 5.96
C HIS A 66 -5.09 -3.88 4.85
N ARG A 67 -5.54 -3.55 3.62
CA ARG A 67 -4.64 -3.22 2.52
C ARG A 67 -3.77 -2.00 2.82
N LEU A 68 -4.36 -0.94 3.37
CA LEU A 68 -3.64 0.27 3.79
C LEU A 68 -2.65 -0.04 4.92
N PHE A 69 -3.04 -0.85 5.90
CA PHE A 69 -2.15 -1.30 6.97
C PHE A 69 -0.91 -2.04 6.43
N LEU A 70 -1.12 -3.04 5.56
CA LEU A 70 -0.01 -3.81 4.97
C LEU A 70 0.91 -2.91 4.14
N ALA A 71 0.34 -2.07 3.28
CA ALA A 71 1.11 -1.16 2.44
C ALA A 71 1.91 -0.16 3.29
N ARG A 72 1.31 0.40 4.35
CA ARG A 72 2.00 1.29 5.29
C ARG A 72 3.14 0.58 5.99
N ARG A 73 2.90 -0.62 6.53
CA ARG A 73 3.95 -1.40 7.21
C ARG A 73 5.11 -1.70 6.26
N THR A 74 4.84 -2.19 5.05
CA THR A 74 5.88 -2.47 4.05
C THR A 74 6.63 -1.21 3.63
N ALA A 75 5.94 -0.07 3.47
CA ALA A 75 6.59 1.20 3.16
C ALA A 75 7.54 1.66 4.29
N LEU A 76 7.14 1.49 5.55
CA LEU A 76 7.98 1.81 6.71
C LEU A 76 9.18 0.85 6.83
N GLU A 77 8.98 -0.45 6.61
CA GLU A 77 10.08 -1.42 6.53
C GLU A 77 11.07 -1.06 5.42
N MET A 78 10.56 -0.67 4.24
CA MET A 78 11.37 -0.21 3.12
C MET A 78 12.19 1.04 3.49
N LEU A 79 11.60 2.00 4.21
CA LEU A 79 12.33 3.17 4.68
C LEU A 79 13.45 2.79 5.67
N ARG A 80 13.16 1.89 6.62
CA ARG A 80 14.19 1.39 7.56
C ARG A 80 15.33 0.69 6.81
N ASP A 81 15.01 -0.17 5.85
CA ASP A 81 16.01 -0.90 5.05
C ASP A 81 16.85 0.04 4.15
N ARG A 82 16.33 1.23 3.83
CA ARG A 82 17.07 2.32 3.16
C ARG A 82 17.95 3.16 4.12
N GLY A 83 17.91 2.88 5.43
CA GLY A 83 18.68 3.58 6.45
C GLY A 83 18.00 4.83 7.03
N TYR A 84 16.68 4.98 6.86
CA TYR A 84 15.91 6.03 7.53
C TYR A 84 15.58 5.65 8.97
N ASP A 85 15.46 6.65 9.84
CA ASP A 85 15.15 6.45 11.26
C ASP A 85 13.64 6.22 11.45
N VAL A 86 13.21 4.96 11.36
CA VAL A 86 11.81 4.59 11.55
C VAL A 86 11.62 4.01 12.95
N PRO A 87 10.77 4.61 13.81
CA PRO A 87 10.54 4.11 15.16
C PRO A 87 9.98 2.69 15.17
N GLU A 88 10.51 1.82 16.03
CA GLU A 88 10.04 0.43 16.15
C GLU A 88 8.56 0.36 16.57
N ALA A 89 8.08 1.35 17.34
CA ALA A 89 6.67 1.46 17.72
C ALA A 89 5.72 1.66 16.52
N GLU A 90 6.21 2.20 15.40
CA GLU A 90 5.44 2.31 14.16
C GLU A 90 5.39 0.98 13.39
N LEU A 91 6.48 0.20 13.45
CA LEU A 91 6.61 -1.11 12.78
C LEU A 91 5.88 -2.23 13.53
N ALA A 92 5.94 -2.21 14.86
CA ALA A 92 5.33 -3.21 15.74
C ALA A 92 3.81 -3.06 15.88
N ARG A 93 3.22 -1.99 15.33
CA ARG A 93 1.79 -1.73 15.45
C ARG A 93 0.95 -2.85 14.85
N THR A 94 -0.04 -3.29 15.59
CA THR A 94 -0.94 -4.38 15.17
C THR A 94 -2.09 -3.85 14.32
N LEU A 95 -2.73 -4.75 13.55
CA LEU A 95 -3.88 -4.38 12.73
C LEU A 95 -5.10 -3.89 13.56
N PRO A 96 -5.45 -4.48 14.72
CA PRO A 96 -6.50 -3.94 15.57
C PRO A 96 -6.21 -2.53 16.09
N GLU A 97 -4.97 -2.26 16.52
CA GLU A 97 -4.54 -0.92 16.95
C GLU A 97 -4.61 0.09 15.81
N PHE A 98 -4.14 -0.32 14.63
CA PHE A 98 -4.25 0.49 13.42
C PHE A 98 -5.71 0.83 13.11
N ARG A 99 -6.61 -0.16 13.19
CA ARG A 99 -8.06 0.05 12.96
C ARG A 99 -8.67 0.98 14.01
N ALA A 100 -8.32 0.84 15.28
CA ALA A 100 -8.81 1.73 16.32
C ALA A 100 -8.35 3.18 16.07
N TRP A 101 -7.09 3.36 15.70
CA TRP A 101 -6.53 4.66 15.35
C TRP A 101 -7.12 5.24 14.04
N TRP A 102 -7.36 4.40 13.05
CA TRP A 102 -7.84 4.76 11.70
C TRP A 102 -9.34 5.03 11.64
N ALA A 103 -10.16 4.19 12.28
CA ALA A 103 -11.62 4.28 12.24
C ALA A 103 -12.15 5.56 12.89
N ASP A 104 -11.45 6.09 13.90
CA ASP A 104 -11.78 7.35 14.56
C ASP A 104 -11.73 8.54 13.57
N ARG A 105 -10.73 8.57 12.68
CA ARG A 105 -10.60 9.56 11.58
C ARG A 105 -9.89 8.92 10.37
N PRO A 106 -10.63 8.41 9.37
CA PRO A 106 -10.07 7.68 8.22
C PRO A 106 -9.58 8.63 7.13
N GLU A 107 -8.77 9.62 7.50
CA GLU A 107 -8.18 10.59 6.59
C GLU A 107 -6.84 10.09 6.08
N LEU A 108 -6.67 9.97 4.76
CA LEU A 108 -5.44 9.48 4.13
C LEU A 108 -4.20 10.28 4.51
N GLU A 109 -4.37 11.55 4.86
CA GLU A 109 -3.30 12.40 5.37
C GLU A 109 -2.68 11.86 6.66
N ARG A 110 -3.46 11.19 7.52
CA ARG A 110 -2.93 10.58 8.75
C ARG A 110 -2.02 9.38 8.48
N LEU A 111 -2.18 8.71 7.34
CA LEU A 111 -1.27 7.64 6.93
C LEU A 111 0.10 8.17 6.52
N ALA A 112 0.18 9.46 6.18
CA ALA A 112 1.44 10.07 5.81
C ALA A 112 2.44 9.95 6.95
N PHE A 113 3.69 9.74 6.58
CA PHE A 113 4.78 9.57 7.53
C PHE A 113 6.01 10.29 7.00
N SER A 114 6.66 11.07 7.86
CA SER A 114 7.92 11.74 7.52
C SER A 114 9.00 11.33 8.51
N THR A 115 10.22 11.16 7.99
CA THR A 115 11.41 10.86 8.80
C THR A 115 12.67 11.38 8.11
N THR A 116 13.79 11.32 8.81
CA THR A 116 15.14 11.70 8.35
C THR A 116 16.02 10.48 8.17
N LEU A 117 17.05 10.61 7.33
CA LEU A 117 18.07 9.59 7.19
C LEU A 117 18.88 9.50 8.48
N ALA A 118 19.14 8.28 8.98
CA ALA A 118 19.85 8.09 10.25
C ALA A 118 21.30 8.60 10.20
N SER A 119 21.95 8.51 9.03
CA SER A 119 23.31 9.00 8.81
C SER A 119 23.39 10.51 8.52
N ASP A 120 22.29 11.11 8.05
CA ASP A 120 22.26 12.50 7.62
C ASP A 120 20.86 13.12 7.88
N PRO A 121 20.68 13.79 9.03
CA PRO A 121 19.39 14.38 9.41
C PRO A 121 18.87 15.47 8.46
N SER A 122 19.72 16.01 7.56
CA SER A 122 19.27 16.96 6.54
C SER A 122 18.41 16.30 5.47
N LYS A 123 18.60 14.99 5.23
CA LYS A 123 17.87 14.24 4.21
C LYS A 123 16.55 13.73 4.76
N LYS A 124 15.49 14.46 4.48
CA LYS A 124 14.11 14.10 4.84
C LYS A 124 13.42 13.31 3.74
N VAL A 125 12.61 12.34 4.15
CA VAL A 125 11.69 11.59 3.30
C VAL A 125 10.27 11.72 3.84
N LYS A 126 9.31 11.84 2.93
CA LYS A 126 7.88 11.81 3.25
C LYS A 126 7.18 10.74 2.43
N VAL A 127 6.32 9.96 3.07
CA VAL A 127 5.43 8.98 2.46
C VAL A 127 4.03 9.56 2.48
N VAL A 128 3.35 9.55 1.33
CA VAL A 128 1.99 10.08 1.18
C VAL A 128 1.12 9.05 0.47
N PHE A 129 -0.06 8.78 1.01
CA PHE A 129 -1.07 7.93 0.41
C PHE A 129 -2.01 8.76 -0.44
N CYS A 130 -2.16 8.38 -1.70
CA CYS A 130 -3.12 9.02 -2.60
C CYS A 130 -4.52 8.42 -2.43
N PRO A 131 -5.57 9.20 -2.73
CA PRO A 131 -6.95 8.74 -2.68
C PRO A 131 -7.28 7.65 -3.72
N PRO A 132 -8.40 6.92 -3.54
CA PRO A 132 -8.80 5.82 -4.41
C PRO A 132 -9.16 6.27 -5.83
N GLU A 133 -9.43 7.56 -6.06
CA GLU A 133 -9.66 8.10 -7.38
C GLU A 133 -8.37 8.15 -8.21
N PRO A 134 -8.48 8.09 -9.56
CA PRO A 134 -7.32 8.24 -10.41
C PRO A 134 -6.59 9.58 -10.18
N VAL A 135 -5.27 9.51 -10.03
CA VAL A 135 -4.46 10.68 -9.70
C VAL A 135 -4.40 11.66 -10.87
N LYS A 136 -4.99 12.84 -10.66
CA LYS A 136 -5.03 13.98 -11.58
C LYS A 136 -3.99 15.04 -11.18
N ILE A 137 -3.74 15.99 -12.09
CA ILE A 137 -2.78 17.09 -11.89
C ILE A 137 -3.15 17.94 -10.66
N ALA A 138 -4.45 18.13 -10.38
CA ALA A 138 -4.92 18.92 -9.24
C ALA A 138 -4.37 18.37 -7.91
N LEU A 139 -4.47 17.05 -7.71
CA LEU A 139 -3.94 16.38 -6.53
C LEU A 139 -2.41 16.51 -6.43
N ILE A 140 -1.69 16.41 -7.55
CA ILE A 140 -0.23 16.59 -7.55
C ILE A 140 0.16 18.01 -7.09
N ARG A 141 -0.58 19.03 -7.52
CA ARG A 141 -0.35 20.43 -7.10
C ARG A 141 -0.71 20.66 -5.64
N GLU A 142 -1.74 19.99 -5.15
CA GLU A 142 -2.13 20.01 -3.74
C GLU A 142 -1.03 19.39 -2.87
N ILE A 143 -0.56 18.18 -3.22
CA ILE A 143 0.56 17.53 -2.54
C ILE A 143 1.80 18.44 -2.57
N TYR A 144 2.14 19.02 -3.72
CA TYR A 144 3.25 19.97 -3.82
C TYR A 144 3.07 21.16 -2.87
N SER A 145 1.86 21.73 -2.80
CA SER A 145 1.57 22.87 -1.93
C SER A 145 1.73 22.54 -0.45
N GLY A 146 1.44 21.30 -0.06
CA GLY A 146 1.63 20.80 1.31
C GLY A 146 3.07 20.40 1.65
N VAL A 147 3.97 20.26 0.66
CA VAL A 147 5.38 19.91 0.89
C VAL A 147 6.37 21.00 0.48
N LYS A 148 5.92 22.08 -0.17
CA LYS A 148 6.80 23.16 -0.66
C LYS A 148 7.61 23.83 0.46
N ASP A 149 7.05 23.86 1.67
CA ASP A 149 7.65 24.51 2.84
C ASP A 149 8.56 23.53 3.61
N GLU A 150 8.53 22.24 3.23
CA GLU A 150 9.38 21.19 3.78
C GLU A 150 10.57 20.95 2.84
N ASP A 151 11.79 20.98 3.38
CA ASP A 151 12.99 20.63 2.62
C ASP A 151 13.13 19.09 2.53
N LEU A 152 12.41 18.51 1.57
CA LEU A 152 12.40 17.07 1.32
C LEU A 152 13.45 16.69 0.26
N SER A 153 14.26 15.68 0.57
CA SER A 153 15.15 15.07 -0.42
C SER A 153 14.46 14.01 -1.25
N ARG A 154 13.39 13.39 -0.71
CA ARG A 154 12.65 12.32 -1.38
C ARG A 154 11.18 12.30 -0.96
N LEU A 155 10.30 12.00 -1.91
CA LEU A 155 8.87 11.76 -1.67
C LEU A 155 8.48 10.39 -2.19
N VAL A 156 7.75 9.63 -1.39
CA VAL A 156 7.19 8.33 -1.76
C VAL A 156 5.68 8.48 -1.87
N LEU A 157 5.15 8.31 -3.08
CA LEU A 157 3.72 8.37 -3.37
C LEU A 157 3.16 6.95 -3.51
N ILE A 158 2.20 6.61 -2.65
CA ILE A 158 1.52 5.31 -2.68
C ILE A 158 0.15 5.50 -3.32
N LEU A 159 -0.01 4.92 -4.51
CA LEU A 159 -1.20 5.05 -5.33
C LEU A 159 -2.18 3.89 -5.07
N GLN A 160 -3.44 4.22 -4.76
CA GLN A 160 -4.52 3.24 -4.71
C GLN A 160 -5.10 2.92 -6.10
N SER A 161 -4.98 3.86 -7.04
CA SER A 161 -5.50 3.77 -8.40
C SER A 161 -4.45 4.22 -9.43
N ARG A 162 -4.82 4.21 -10.70
CA ARG A 162 -3.93 4.62 -11.80
C ARG A 162 -3.62 6.12 -11.75
N ILE A 163 -2.42 6.48 -12.16
CA ILE A 163 -2.02 7.87 -12.40
C ILE A 163 -2.28 8.26 -13.87
N MET A 164 -2.80 9.46 -14.10
CA MET A 164 -2.96 10.01 -15.45
C MET A 164 -1.61 10.41 -16.07
N SER A 165 -1.42 10.26 -17.38
CA SER A 165 -0.13 10.61 -18.04
C SER A 165 0.31 12.04 -17.73
N LYS A 166 -0.62 13.00 -17.85
CA LYS A 166 -0.35 14.41 -17.53
C LYS A 166 0.04 14.64 -16.08
N ALA A 167 -0.50 13.85 -15.14
CA ALA A 167 -0.12 13.93 -13.73
C ALA A 167 1.29 13.38 -13.52
N ARG A 168 1.66 12.30 -14.20
CA ARG A 168 3.01 11.73 -14.17
C ARG A 168 4.04 12.69 -14.77
N GLU A 169 3.72 13.38 -15.85
CA GLU A 169 4.56 14.45 -16.43
C GLU A 169 4.72 15.62 -15.45
N ALA A 170 3.61 16.08 -14.86
CA ALA A 170 3.63 17.16 -13.88
C ALA A 170 4.52 16.84 -12.66
N ILE A 171 4.60 15.59 -12.20
CA ILE A 171 5.50 15.19 -11.11
C ILE A 171 6.96 15.51 -11.48
N LYS A 172 7.38 15.22 -12.72
CA LYS A 172 8.76 15.45 -13.17
C LYS A 172 9.10 16.94 -13.28
N GLU A 173 8.11 17.77 -13.59
CA GLU A 173 8.29 19.21 -13.78
C GLU A 173 8.23 19.98 -12.45
N ILE A 174 7.34 19.58 -11.55
CA ILE A 174 7.03 20.31 -10.31
C ILE A 174 8.05 19.96 -9.22
N PHE A 175 8.39 18.67 -9.07
CA PHE A 175 9.29 18.24 -8.00
C PHE A 175 10.74 18.28 -8.47
N LYS A 176 11.56 19.09 -7.77
CA LYS A 176 13.01 19.20 -8.02
C LYS A 176 13.82 18.07 -7.41
N PHE A 177 13.20 17.29 -6.51
CA PHE A 177 13.80 16.17 -5.81
C PHE A 177 13.18 14.84 -6.29
N LYS A 178 13.76 13.72 -5.87
CA LYS A 178 13.35 12.39 -6.35
C LYS A 178 11.98 11.99 -5.79
N VAL A 179 11.07 11.57 -6.68
CA VAL A 179 9.74 11.08 -6.31
C VAL A 179 9.62 9.61 -6.73
N ASP A 180 9.48 8.72 -5.74
CA ASP A 180 9.21 7.31 -5.97
C ASP A 180 7.70 7.08 -5.95
N ILE A 181 7.17 6.46 -6.99
CA ILE A 181 5.74 6.14 -7.10
C ILE A 181 5.58 4.63 -6.95
N PHE A 182 4.68 4.19 -6.07
CA PHE A 182 4.34 2.78 -5.87
C PHE A 182 2.84 2.58 -6.02
N GLN A 183 2.43 1.44 -6.58
CA GLN A 183 1.05 1.01 -6.44
C GLN A 183 0.88 0.33 -5.08
N ILE A 184 -0.28 0.49 -4.46
CA ILE A 184 -0.59 -0.16 -3.18
C ILE A 184 -0.43 -1.68 -3.27
N THR A 185 -0.74 -2.26 -4.43
CA THR A 185 -0.60 -3.69 -4.74
C THR A 185 0.83 -4.19 -4.66
N GLU A 186 1.82 -3.35 -4.98
CA GLU A 186 3.25 -3.67 -4.90
C GLU A 186 3.76 -3.72 -3.45
N LEU A 187 3.05 -3.07 -2.52
CA LEU A 187 3.44 -2.94 -1.11
C LEU A 187 2.65 -3.85 -0.17
N LEU A 188 1.71 -4.66 -0.68
CA LEU A 188 0.95 -5.59 0.16
C LEU A 188 1.84 -6.68 0.79
N VAL A 189 2.92 -7.04 0.10
CA VAL A 189 3.89 -8.03 0.56
C VAL A 189 5.29 -7.45 0.41
N ASN A 190 6.10 -7.57 1.45
CA ASN A 190 7.49 -7.17 1.37
C ASN A 190 8.30 -8.19 0.56
N ILE A 191 8.71 -7.80 -0.64
CA ILE A 191 9.49 -8.64 -1.55
C ILE A 191 10.84 -9.06 -0.95
N THR A 192 11.40 -8.31 0.01
CA THR A 192 12.71 -8.62 0.58
C THR A 192 12.72 -9.84 1.49
N LYS A 193 11.55 -10.21 2.01
CA LYS A 193 11.37 -11.32 2.95
C LYS A 193 11.02 -12.64 2.27
N HIS A 194 10.97 -12.66 0.94
CA HIS A 194 10.66 -13.86 0.19
C HIS A 194 11.82 -14.86 0.26
N VAL A 195 11.51 -16.14 0.51
CA VAL A 195 12.50 -17.22 0.74
C VAL A 195 13.48 -17.38 -0.42
N LEU A 196 12.98 -17.31 -1.66
CA LEU A 196 13.81 -17.48 -2.86
C LEU A 196 14.55 -16.21 -3.30
N LYS A 197 14.50 -15.12 -2.52
CA LYS A 197 15.17 -13.88 -2.91
C LYS A 197 16.66 -13.95 -2.53
N PRO A 198 17.59 -13.67 -3.46
CA PRO A 198 19.00 -13.56 -3.11
C PRO A 198 19.26 -12.33 -2.24
N LYS A 199 20.40 -12.33 -1.53
CA LYS A 199 20.84 -11.18 -0.74
C LYS A 199 21.35 -10.10 -1.68
N HIS A 200 20.89 -8.87 -1.49
CA HIS A 200 21.28 -7.73 -2.31
C HIS A 200 21.97 -6.69 -1.42
N GLU A 201 23.20 -6.33 -1.78
CA GLU A 201 24.03 -5.34 -1.09
C GLU A 201 24.38 -4.22 -2.06
N VAL A 202 24.08 -2.97 -1.70
CA VAL A 202 24.39 -1.80 -2.52
C VAL A 202 25.85 -1.42 -2.28
N LEU A 203 26.64 -1.37 -3.35
CA LEU A 203 28.04 -0.97 -3.24
C LEU A 203 28.18 0.55 -3.17
N THR A 204 29.10 1.00 -2.34
CA THR A 204 29.53 2.40 -2.30
C THR A 204 30.34 2.75 -3.56
N THR A 205 30.50 4.05 -3.83
CA THR A 205 31.32 4.54 -4.95
C THR A 205 32.78 4.05 -4.87
N GLU A 206 33.33 3.95 -3.66
CA GLU A 206 34.68 3.44 -3.43
C GLU A 206 34.79 1.94 -3.71
N GLU A 207 33.84 1.14 -3.23
CA GLU A 207 33.79 -0.30 -3.48
C GLU A 207 33.57 -0.60 -4.96
N LYS A 208 32.70 0.16 -5.63
CA LYS A 208 32.52 0.10 -7.07
C LYS A 208 33.84 0.35 -7.80
N ALA A 209 34.58 1.40 -7.45
CA ALA A 209 35.85 1.71 -8.09
C ALA A 209 36.90 0.61 -7.87
N LYS A 210 36.94 0.02 -6.67
CA LYS A 210 37.81 -1.13 -6.35
C LYS A 210 37.44 -2.35 -7.21
N LEU A 211 36.15 -2.68 -7.31
CA LEU A 211 35.64 -3.78 -8.11
C LEU A 211 36.03 -3.66 -9.58
N LEU A 212 35.78 -2.49 -10.19
CA LEU A 212 36.10 -2.25 -11.60
C LEU A 212 37.60 -2.39 -11.87
N LYS A 213 38.45 -1.96 -10.93
CA LYS A 213 39.89 -2.08 -11.02
C LYS A 213 40.37 -3.52 -10.84
N GLU A 214 39.80 -4.26 -9.90
CA GLU A 214 40.17 -5.65 -9.61
C GLU A 214 39.86 -6.58 -10.78
N TYR A 215 38.67 -6.45 -11.37
CA TYR A 215 38.25 -7.26 -12.51
C TYR A 215 38.66 -6.66 -13.86
N ASN A 216 39.24 -5.46 -13.88
CA ASN A 216 39.61 -4.71 -15.09
C ASN A 216 38.44 -4.60 -16.10
N VAL A 217 37.25 -4.26 -15.58
CA VAL A 217 36.01 -4.12 -16.35
C VAL A 217 35.47 -2.70 -16.32
N VAL A 218 34.64 -2.37 -17.32
CA VAL A 218 33.91 -1.10 -17.42
C VAL A 218 32.46 -1.31 -16.98
N ASP A 219 31.81 -0.28 -16.44
CA ASP A 219 30.39 -0.28 -16.04
C ASP A 219 29.45 -0.89 -17.10
N SER A 220 29.74 -0.66 -18.38
CA SER A 220 28.94 -1.15 -19.51
C SER A 220 29.00 -2.66 -19.73
N GLN A 221 30.04 -3.31 -19.21
CA GLN A 221 30.29 -4.75 -19.30
C GLN A 221 29.63 -5.53 -18.15
N LEU A 222 29.24 -4.85 -17.07
CA LEU A 222 28.51 -5.49 -15.99
C LEU A 222 27.10 -5.89 -16.46
N PRO A 223 26.59 -7.05 -16.01
CA PRO A 223 25.20 -7.43 -16.20
C PRO A 223 24.26 -6.32 -15.76
N ARG A 224 23.25 -6.01 -16.57
CA ARG A 224 22.36 -4.88 -16.34
C ARG A 224 21.12 -5.29 -15.54
N MET A 225 20.67 -4.39 -14.69
CA MET A 225 19.39 -4.49 -13.97
C MET A 225 18.58 -3.23 -14.25
N LEU A 226 17.30 -3.38 -14.56
CA LEU A 226 16.45 -2.26 -14.91
C LEU A 226 16.18 -1.38 -13.68
N GLU A 227 16.12 -0.06 -13.87
CA GLU A 227 15.64 0.86 -12.83
C GLU A 227 14.22 0.52 -12.34
N ASN A 228 13.39 -0.04 -13.22
CA ASN A 228 12.02 -0.47 -12.91
C ASN A 228 11.94 -1.84 -12.22
N ASP A 229 13.07 -2.53 -11.99
CA ASP A 229 13.07 -3.79 -11.25
C ASP A 229 12.51 -3.58 -9.83
N ALA A 230 11.79 -4.59 -9.31
CA ALA A 230 11.13 -4.48 -8.01
C ALA A 230 12.14 -4.20 -6.88
N VAL A 231 13.32 -4.81 -6.92
CA VAL A 231 14.37 -4.61 -5.91
C VAL A 231 15.04 -3.25 -6.09
N ALA A 232 15.30 -2.84 -7.33
CA ALA A 232 15.87 -1.52 -7.62
C ALA A 232 14.94 -0.39 -7.13
N ARG A 233 13.64 -0.52 -7.39
CA ARG A 233 12.60 0.40 -6.88
C ARG A 233 12.50 0.34 -5.35
N TYR A 234 12.54 -0.84 -4.74
CA TYR A 234 12.48 -0.99 -3.29
C TYR A 234 13.60 -0.24 -2.58
N TYR A 235 14.85 -0.35 -3.03
CA TYR A 235 15.97 0.40 -2.44
C TYR A 235 16.11 1.82 -2.99
N GLY A 236 15.34 2.20 -4.01
CA GLY A 236 15.34 3.54 -4.60
C GLY A 236 16.64 3.87 -5.34
N LEU A 237 17.28 2.85 -5.92
CA LEU A 237 18.60 2.93 -6.55
C LEU A 237 18.60 3.85 -7.77
N ASP A 238 19.73 4.52 -8.00
CA ASP A 238 19.95 5.39 -9.15
C ASP A 238 20.76 4.70 -10.25
N LYS A 239 20.64 5.21 -11.47
CA LYS A 239 21.40 4.70 -12.62
C LYS A 239 22.90 4.75 -12.37
N GLY A 240 23.61 3.68 -12.77
CA GLY A 240 25.04 3.53 -12.55
C GLY A 240 25.41 3.00 -11.15
N THR A 241 24.44 2.80 -10.26
CA THR A 241 24.67 2.08 -8.99
C THR A 241 24.93 0.61 -9.28
N VAL A 242 25.89 0.01 -8.56
CA VAL A 242 26.20 -1.42 -8.68
C VAL A 242 25.71 -2.14 -7.43
N VAL A 243 24.99 -3.24 -7.62
CA VAL A 243 24.46 -4.09 -6.56
C VAL A 243 25.17 -5.43 -6.63
N LYS A 244 25.71 -5.86 -5.49
CA LYS A 244 26.21 -7.20 -5.28
C LYS A 244 25.03 -8.10 -4.93
N VAL A 245 24.89 -9.20 -5.65
CA VAL A 245 23.83 -10.19 -5.47
C VAL A 245 24.46 -11.51 -5.10
N THR A 246 24.13 -12.01 -3.91
CA THR A 246 24.60 -13.30 -3.39
C THR A 246 23.47 -14.31 -3.44
N TYR A 247 23.69 -15.40 -4.17
CA TYR A 247 22.78 -16.53 -4.25
C TYR A 247 23.29 -17.63 -3.33
N ASP A 248 22.53 -17.90 -2.28
CA ASP A 248 22.80 -19.01 -1.38
C ASP A 248 22.20 -20.27 -2.03
N SER A 249 23.04 -21.25 -2.34
CA SER A 249 22.59 -22.52 -2.90
C SER A 249 23.12 -23.68 -2.07
N GLU A 250 22.23 -24.56 -1.62
CA GLU A 250 22.60 -25.71 -0.77
C GLU A 250 23.55 -26.67 -1.50
N LEU A 251 23.43 -26.76 -2.83
CA LEU A 251 24.17 -27.73 -3.64
C LEU A 251 25.51 -27.21 -4.16
N THR A 252 25.60 -25.92 -4.49
CA THR A 252 26.76 -25.33 -5.19
C THR A 252 27.50 -24.26 -4.40
N GLY A 253 27.06 -23.98 -3.15
CA GLY A 253 27.62 -22.93 -2.31
C GLY A 253 27.16 -21.53 -2.72
N ASP A 254 27.80 -20.51 -2.14
CA ASP A 254 27.44 -19.12 -2.37
C ASP A 254 27.98 -18.64 -3.71
N HIS A 255 27.10 -18.17 -4.58
CA HIS A 255 27.45 -17.58 -5.87
C HIS A 255 27.22 -16.07 -5.84
N VAL A 256 28.28 -15.29 -6.07
CA VAL A 256 28.22 -13.81 -6.06
C VAL A 256 28.27 -13.26 -7.48
N THR A 257 27.36 -12.35 -7.80
CA THR A 257 27.37 -11.58 -9.06
C THR A 257 27.18 -10.10 -8.79
N TYR A 258 27.59 -9.27 -9.74
CA TYR A 258 27.47 -7.81 -9.65
C TYR A 258 26.62 -7.30 -10.81
N ARG A 259 25.60 -6.51 -10.50
CA ARG A 259 24.68 -5.94 -11.50
C ARG A 259 24.67 -4.42 -11.44
N CYS A 260 24.67 -3.77 -12.60
CA CYS A 260 24.63 -2.31 -12.73
C CYS A 260 23.22 -1.84 -13.12
N ILE A 261 22.71 -0.79 -12.46
CA ILE A 261 21.40 -0.21 -12.76
C ILE A 261 21.46 0.64 -14.05
N CYS A 262 20.56 0.38 -14.99
CA CYS A 262 20.43 1.15 -16.25
C CYS A 262 19.02 1.70 -16.49
#